data_AF-A0AAN5BVT0-F1
#
_entry.id   AF-A0AAN5BVT0-F1
#
_cell.length_a   1.000
_cell.length_b   1.000
_cell.length_c   1.000
_cell.angle_alpha   90.00
_cell.angle_beta   90.00
_cell.angle_gamma   90.00
#
_symmetry.space_group_name_H-M   'P 1'
#
loop_
_entity.id
_entity.type
_entity.pdbx_description
1 polymer ?
#
loop_
_entity_poly.entity_id
_entity_poly.type
_entity_poly.pdbx_seq_one_letter_code
_entity_poly.pdbx_strand_id
1 'polypeptide(L)'
;MIASKRNASIVNVSSVVAHVYPGGLSDYTASKAALSALHHCLDAEARYYGYDERIKFFLVEVGQMETPLFKWVKTPYELLTPVLSPKYVAEKVITAVESGCGRLIRLPRYASWACVYDALPTVMQQYARQLGGLDRAMAT
;
A
#
# COMPACT_ATOMS: atom_id res chain seq x y z
N MET A 1 -1.74 -5.66 27.79
CA MET A 1 -1.42 -4.21 27.88
C MET A 1 0.07 -4.04 27.65
N ILE A 2 0.48 -3.20 26.70
CA ILE A 2 1.89 -3.06 26.29
C ILE A 2 2.67 -2.39 27.44
N ALA A 3 3.47 -3.17 28.17
CA ALA A 3 4.15 -2.77 29.40
C ALA A 3 5.51 -2.04 29.20
N SER A 4 5.88 -1.73 27.96
CA SER A 4 7.19 -1.16 27.63
C SER A 4 7.21 0.37 27.80
N LYS A 5 8.27 0.91 28.42
CA LYS A 5 8.53 2.36 28.51
C LYS A 5 9.03 2.98 27.21
N ARG A 6 9.30 2.19 26.17
CA ARG A 6 9.83 2.67 24.89
C ARG A 6 8.70 3.02 23.92
N ASN A 7 8.89 4.09 23.16
CA ASN A 7 8.05 4.38 22.01
C ASN A 7 8.17 3.24 21.00
N ALA A 8 7.04 2.83 20.42
CA ALA A 8 6.94 1.75 19.46
C ALA A 8 6.46 2.30 18.11
N SER A 9 7.00 1.74 17.03
CA SER A 9 6.52 2.00 15.67
C SER A 9 6.00 0.70 15.08
N ILE A 10 4.76 0.72 14.61
CA ILE A 10 4.12 -0.42 13.93
C ILE A 10 4.05 -0.06 12.46
N VAL A 11 4.72 -0.85 11.62
CA VAL A 11 4.77 -0.65 10.17
C VAL A 11 3.94 -1.73 9.48
N ASN A 12 2.84 -1.33 8.88
CA ASN A 12 1.95 -2.21 8.11
C ASN A 12 2.26 -2.08 6.62
N VAL A 13 2.72 -3.17 6.00
CA VAL A 13 3.07 -3.21 4.57
C VAL A 13 1.90 -3.75 3.74
N SER A 14 1.13 -2.82 3.19
CA SER A 14 0.02 -3.05 2.28
C SER A 14 0.47 -2.94 0.80
N SER A 15 -0.45 -2.77 -0.14
CA SER A 15 -0.18 -2.65 -1.57
C SER A 15 -1.18 -1.74 -2.27
N VAL A 16 -0.74 -1.11 -3.36
CA VAL A 16 -1.59 -0.28 -4.23
C VAL A 16 -2.76 -1.07 -4.84
N VAL A 17 -2.64 -2.39 -4.97
CA VAL A 17 -3.74 -3.23 -5.47
C VAL A 17 -4.96 -3.22 -4.55
N ALA A 18 -4.80 -2.81 -3.28
CA ALA A 18 -5.90 -2.61 -2.32
C ALA A 18 -6.91 -1.52 -2.75
N HIS A 19 -6.57 -0.73 -3.77
CA HIS A 19 -7.40 0.33 -4.37
C HIS A 19 -7.80 0.00 -5.82
N VAL A 20 -6.91 -0.64 -6.59
CA VAL A 20 -7.18 -0.88 -8.02
C VAL A 20 -7.79 -2.24 -8.32
N TYR A 21 -7.88 -3.14 -7.34
CA TYR A 21 -8.62 -4.42 -7.38
C TYR A 21 -8.43 -5.28 -8.63
N PRO A 22 -7.21 -5.63 -9.07
CA PRO A 22 -6.99 -6.36 -10.33
C PRO A 22 -7.56 -7.79 -10.30
N GLY A 23 -8.07 -8.27 -11.45
CA GLY A 23 -8.50 -9.65 -11.62
C GLY A 23 -7.37 -10.66 -11.37
N GLY A 24 -7.68 -11.80 -10.74
CA GLY A 24 -6.73 -12.87 -10.42
C GLY A 24 -5.96 -12.72 -9.10
N LEU A 25 -6.07 -11.56 -8.43
CA LEU A 25 -5.45 -11.31 -7.12
C LEU A 25 -6.49 -11.07 -6.02
N SER A 26 -7.66 -11.72 -6.07
CA SER A 26 -8.77 -11.41 -5.17
C SER A 26 -8.44 -11.64 -3.69
N ASP A 27 -7.81 -12.78 -3.38
CA ASP A 27 -7.37 -13.16 -2.04
C ASP A 27 -6.25 -12.24 -1.53
N TYR A 28 -5.23 -12.00 -2.36
CA TYR A 28 -4.14 -11.08 -2.06
C TYR A 28 -4.66 -9.67 -1.83
N THR A 29 -5.49 -9.15 -2.74
CA THR A 29 -6.08 -7.82 -2.66
C THR A 29 -6.94 -7.66 -1.42
N ALA A 30 -7.82 -8.63 -1.13
CA ALA A 30 -8.64 -8.61 0.07
C ALA A 30 -7.78 -8.56 1.34
N SER A 31 -6.71 -9.35 1.41
CA SER A 31 -5.79 -9.35 2.57
C SER A 31 -5.10 -7.99 2.78
N LYS A 32 -4.69 -7.32 1.67
CA LYS A 32 -4.02 -6.02 1.72
C LYS A 32 -4.98 -4.89 2.04
N ALA A 33 -6.19 -4.91 1.48
CA ALA A 33 -7.25 -3.96 1.83
C ALA A 33 -7.67 -4.10 3.30
N ALA A 34 -7.82 -5.33 3.81
CA ALA A 34 -8.11 -5.58 5.21
C ALA A 34 -7.02 -5.04 6.15
N LEU A 35 -5.73 -5.18 5.77
CA LEU A 35 -4.62 -4.61 6.52
C LEU A 35 -4.63 -3.07 6.53
N SER A 36 -4.94 -2.42 5.39
CA SER A 36 -5.10 -0.96 5.34
C SER A 36 -6.26 -0.49 6.23
N ALA A 37 -7.41 -1.19 6.20
CA ALA A 37 -8.54 -0.89 7.08
C ALA A 37 -8.18 -1.07 8.57
N LEU A 38 -7.52 -2.17 8.93
CA LEU A 38 -7.03 -2.43 10.29
C LEU A 38 -6.07 -1.33 10.76
N HIS A 39 -5.14 -0.92 9.90
CA HIS A 39 -4.21 0.17 10.21
C HIS A 39 -4.95 1.46 10.60
N HIS A 40 -5.94 1.87 9.81
CA HIS A 40 -6.69 3.10 10.07
C HIS A 40 -7.50 3.00 11.36
N CYS A 41 -8.10 1.85 11.65
CA CYS A 41 -8.82 1.63 12.90
C CYS A 41 -7.89 1.72 14.11
N LEU A 42 -6.74 1.02 14.08
CA LEU A 42 -5.79 1.02 15.20
C LEU A 42 -5.14 2.38 15.44
N ASP A 43 -4.81 3.13 14.38
CA ASP A 43 -4.28 4.49 14.51
C ASP A 43 -5.33 5.45 15.10
N ALA A 44 -6.60 5.31 14.72
CA ALA A 44 -7.69 6.09 15.30
C ALA A 44 -7.96 5.71 16.78
N GLU A 45 -7.99 4.42 17.09
CA GLU A 45 -8.13 3.92 18.46
C GLU A 45 -6.97 4.38 19.34
N ALA A 46 -5.73 4.32 18.84
CA ALA A 46 -4.56 4.78 19.58
C ALA A 46 -4.64 6.28 19.91
N ARG A 47 -5.11 7.12 18.98
CA ARG A 47 -5.38 8.54 19.27
C ARG A 47 -6.49 8.72 20.29
N TYR A 48 -7.58 7.98 20.14
CA TYR A 48 -8.73 8.06 21.05
C TYR A 48 -8.35 7.73 22.50
N TYR A 49 -7.51 6.70 22.71
CA TYR A 49 -7.03 6.30 24.03
C TYR A 49 -5.76 7.05 24.50
N GLY A 50 -5.24 8.02 23.74
CA GLY A 50 -4.05 8.79 24.11
C GLY A 50 -2.73 8.00 24.05
N TYR A 51 -2.67 6.95 23.24
CA TYR A 51 -1.47 6.15 22.99
C TYR A 51 -0.63 6.64 21.80
N ASP A 52 -1.12 7.61 21.03
CA ASP A 52 -0.49 8.05 19.79
C ASP A 52 0.86 8.77 19.98
N GLU A 53 1.19 9.24 21.17
CA GLU A 53 2.55 9.69 21.52
C GLU A 53 3.53 8.51 21.66
N ARG A 54 3.05 7.38 22.18
CA ARG A 54 3.87 6.18 22.46
C ARG A 54 3.90 5.20 21.30
N ILE A 55 2.82 5.08 20.53
CA ILE A 55 2.67 4.13 19.44
C ILE A 55 2.41 4.91 18.16
N LYS A 56 3.35 4.82 17.22
CA LYS A 56 3.22 5.41 15.88
C LYS A 56 2.91 4.32 14.88
N PHE A 57 1.82 4.49 14.13
CA PHE A 57 1.47 3.59 13.04
C PHE A 57 1.95 4.16 11.72
N PHE A 58 2.52 3.30 10.87
CA PHE A 58 2.92 3.61 9.50
C PHE A 58 2.25 2.62 8.54
N LEU A 59 1.64 3.13 7.48
CA LEU A 59 1.06 2.35 6.39
C LEU A 59 1.91 2.52 5.15
N VAL A 60 2.39 1.41 4.61
CA VAL A 60 3.23 1.38 3.42
C VAL A 60 2.46 0.70 2.31
N GLU A 61 2.06 1.45 1.28
CA GLU A 61 1.34 0.95 0.12
C GLU A 61 2.28 0.96 -1.08
N VAL A 62 2.75 -0.23 -1.44
CA VAL A 62 3.70 -0.43 -2.55
C VAL A 62 3.02 -0.98 -3.80
N GLY A 63 3.45 -0.48 -4.95
CA GLY A 63 3.24 -1.10 -6.25
C GLY A 63 4.13 -2.33 -6.44
N GLN A 64 4.33 -2.74 -7.69
CA GLN A 64 5.16 -3.91 -8.01
C GLN A 64 6.61 -3.72 -7.52
N MET A 65 7.13 -4.71 -6.80
CA MET A 65 8.51 -4.74 -6.31
C MET A 65 9.31 -5.82 -7.02
N GLU A 66 10.61 -5.57 -7.23
CA GLU A 66 11.56 -6.52 -7.81
C GLU A 66 11.88 -7.64 -6.82
N THR A 67 10.93 -8.56 -6.64
CA THR A 67 11.01 -9.68 -5.71
C THR A 67 10.55 -10.97 -6.41
N PRO A 68 10.97 -12.15 -5.93
CA PRO A 68 10.50 -13.42 -6.49
C PRO A 68 8.97 -13.57 -6.48
N LEU A 69 8.28 -12.94 -5.53
CA LEU A 69 6.82 -13.00 -5.39
C LEU A 69 6.06 -12.49 -6.63
N PHE A 70 6.61 -11.49 -7.33
CA PHE A 70 5.96 -10.83 -8.48
C PHE A 70 6.71 -11.01 -9.79
N LYS A 71 7.69 -11.91 -9.85
CA LYS A 71 8.52 -12.15 -11.06
C LYS A 71 7.70 -12.55 -12.30
N TRP A 72 6.54 -13.16 -12.09
CA TRP A 72 5.67 -13.69 -13.12
C TRP A 72 4.57 -12.71 -13.54
N VAL A 73 4.33 -11.64 -12.75
CA VAL A 73 3.35 -10.61 -13.08
C VAL A 73 3.94 -9.67 -14.12
N LYS A 74 3.40 -9.72 -15.35
CA LYS A 74 3.78 -8.81 -16.43
C LYS A 74 2.79 -7.67 -16.53
N THR A 75 3.25 -6.45 -16.27
CA THR A 75 2.44 -5.25 -16.48
C THR A 75 2.65 -4.74 -17.92
N PRO A 76 1.59 -4.45 -18.68
CA PRO A 76 1.71 -4.05 -20.08
C PRO A 76 2.36 -2.66 -20.26
N TYR A 77 2.45 -1.86 -19.19
CA TYR A 77 3.00 -0.50 -19.22
C TYR A 77 4.06 -0.30 -18.14
N GLU A 78 5.25 -0.88 -18.33
CA GLU A 78 6.39 -0.73 -17.41
C GLU A 78 6.76 0.75 -17.15
N LEU A 79 6.52 1.64 -18.13
CA LEU A 79 6.78 3.07 -18.00
C LEU A 79 5.84 3.78 -17.01
N LEU A 80 4.59 3.30 -16.89
CA LEU A 80 3.58 3.85 -15.99
C LEU A 80 3.60 3.15 -14.63
N THR A 81 4.04 1.91 -14.58
CA THR A 81 4.18 1.12 -13.35
C THR A 81 5.63 0.65 -13.14
N PRO A 82 6.58 1.55 -12.82
CA PRO A 82 7.95 1.18 -12.51
C PRO A 82 8.02 0.16 -11.38
N VAL A 83 8.83 -0.87 -11.61
CA VAL A 83 9.17 -1.87 -10.59
C VAL A 83 10.08 -1.24 -9.55
N LEU A 84 9.71 -1.36 -8.29
CA LEU A 84 10.44 -0.78 -7.17
C LEU A 84 11.54 -1.72 -6.67
N SER A 85 12.73 -1.17 -6.45
CA SER A 85 13.79 -1.88 -5.72
C SER A 85 13.41 -2.05 -4.24
N PRO A 86 13.52 -3.26 -3.66
CA PRO A 86 13.28 -3.47 -2.23
C PRO A 86 14.14 -2.61 -1.32
N LYS A 87 15.39 -2.33 -1.72
CA LYS A 87 16.31 -1.45 -0.98
C LYS A 87 15.75 -0.03 -0.89
N TYR A 88 15.26 0.50 -2.02
CA TYR A 88 14.65 1.83 -2.07
C TYR A 88 13.40 1.93 -1.18
N VAL A 89 12.53 0.92 -1.21
CA VAL A 89 11.35 0.86 -0.33
C VAL A 89 11.77 0.84 1.14
N ALA A 90 12.73 -0.01 1.50
CA ALA A 90 13.22 -0.13 2.87
C ALA A 90 13.82 1.19 3.39
N GLU A 91 14.65 1.87 2.58
CA GLU A 91 15.20 3.19 2.92
C GLU A 91 14.08 4.20 3.19
N LYS A 92 13.04 4.25 2.36
CA LYS A 92 11.90 5.16 2.57
C LYS A 92 11.12 4.84 3.84
N VAL A 93 10.92 3.57 4.15
CA VAL A 93 10.26 3.16 5.39
C VAL A 93 11.10 3.57 6.61
N ILE A 94 12.39 3.28 6.61
CA ILE A 94 13.30 3.62 7.71
C ILE A 94 13.32 5.13 7.94
N THR A 95 13.51 5.92 6.88
CA THR A 95 13.50 7.39 6.98
C THR A 95 12.19 7.94 7.55
N ALA A 96 11.04 7.38 7.13
CA ALA A 96 9.75 7.80 7.66
C ALA A 96 9.61 7.47 9.16
N VAL A 97 10.01 6.26 9.56
CA VAL A 97 10.00 5.81 10.96
C VAL A 97 10.92 6.69 11.83
N GLU A 98 12.14 6.96 11.37
CA GLU A 98 13.11 7.81 12.09
C GLU A 98 12.62 9.26 12.22
N SER A 99 12.00 9.80 11.18
CA SER A 99 11.46 11.18 11.21
C SER A 99 10.19 11.32 12.06
N GLY A 100 9.49 10.21 12.34
CA GLY A 100 8.16 10.23 12.97
C GLY A 100 7.05 10.89 12.14
N CYS A 101 7.38 11.33 10.92
CA CYS A 101 6.52 12.06 10.00
C CYS A 101 6.18 11.18 8.78
N GLY A 102 5.12 11.52 8.05
CA GLY A 102 4.76 10.78 6.83
C GLY A 102 4.28 9.35 7.11
N ARG A 103 3.26 9.21 7.98
CA ARG A 103 2.69 7.93 8.41
C ARG A 103 2.03 7.10 7.30
N LEU A 104 1.80 7.70 6.14
CA LEU A 104 1.32 7.02 4.94
C LEU A 104 2.37 7.13 3.84
N ILE A 105 2.95 6.00 3.44
CA ILE A 105 4.03 5.90 2.47
C ILE A 105 3.48 5.17 1.24
N ARG A 106 3.23 5.91 0.17
CA ARG A 106 2.77 5.36 -1.11
C ARG A 106 3.88 5.39 -2.14
N LEU A 107 4.26 4.22 -2.66
CA LEU A 107 5.31 4.07 -3.65
C LEU A 107 4.79 3.23 -4.82
N PRO A 108 5.09 3.61 -6.08
CA PRO A 108 5.83 4.80 -6.52
C PRO A 108 4.98 6.07 -6.35
N ARG A 109 5.50 7.28 -6.57
CA ARG A 109 4.74 8.53 -6.28
C ARG A 109 3.36 8.60 -6.95
N TYR A 110 3.15 7.96 -8.11
CA TYR A 110 1.84 7.89 -8.75
C TYR A 110 0.83 7.02 -7.96
N ALA A 111 1.26 6.15 -7.05
CA ALA A 111 0.37 5.42 -6.15
C ALA A 111 -0.49 6.35 -5.29
N SER A 112 -0.10 7.62 -5.13
CA SER A 112 -0.96 8.65 -4.54
C SER A 112 -2.27 8.87 -5.31
N TRP A 113 -2.30 8.58 -6.61
CA TRP A 113 -3.49 8.63 -7.46
C TRP A 113 -4.43 7.45 -7.24
N ALA A 114 -4.05 6.43 -6.45
CA ALA A 114 -4.94 5.33 -6.11
C ALA A 114 -6.23 5.83 -5.43
N CYS A 115 -6.15 6.87 -4.59
CA CYS A 115 -7.34 7.51 -4.03
C CYS A 115 -8.18 8.24 -5.07
N VAL A 116 -7.57 8.78 -6.12
CA VAL A 116 -8.31 9.39 -7.23
C VAL A 116 -9.06 8.31 -7.98
N TYR A 117 -8.42 7.16 -8.25
CA TYR A 117 -9.04 6.01 -8.89
C TYR A 117 -10.28 5.53 -8.12
N ASP A 118 -10.18 5.38 -6.79
CA ASP A 118 -11.32 4.97 -5.95
C ASP A 118 -12.49 5.96 -6.00
N ALA A 119 -12.21 7.25 -6.17
CA ALA A 119 -13.21 8.30 -6.27
C ALA A 119 -13.85 8.43 -7.67
N LEU A 120 -13.30 7.78 -8.71
CA LEU A 120 -13.84 7.85 -10.07
C LEU A 120 -15.17 7.08 -10.17
N PRO A 121 -16.12 7.54 -11.01
CA PRO A 121 -17.29 6.74 -11.38
C PRO A 121 -16.90 5.38 -11.95
N THR A 122 -17.71 4.36 -11.70
CA THR A 122 -17.43 2.96 -12.09
C THR A 122 -17.08 2.79 -13.57
N VAL A 123 -17.73 3.56 -14.46
CA VAL A 123 -17.44 3.53 -15.90
C VAL A 123 -16.01 3.99 -16.19
N MET A 124 -15.55 5.06 -15.56
CA MET A 124 -14.18 5.55 -15.72
C MET A 124 -13.16 4.58 -15.14
N GLN A 125 -13.46 3.96 -14.00
CA GLN A 125 -12.63 2.90 -13.43
C GLN A 125 -12.50 1.72 -14.40
N GLN A 126 -13.61 1.25 -14.98
CA GLN A 126 -13.61 0.16 -15.97
C GLN A 126 -12.74 0.49 -17.19
N TYR A 127 -12.85 1.70 -17.75
CA TYR A 127 -11.98 2.12 -18.85
C TYR A 127 -10.51 2.18 -18.43
N ALA A 128 -10.18 2.75 -17.27
CA ALA A 128 -8.82 2.80 -16.77
C ALA A 128 -8.21 1.40 -16.57
N ARG A 129 -9.00 0.44 -16.09
CA ARG A 129 -8.58 -0.97 -15.94
C ARG A 129 -8.35 -1.67 -17.27
N GLN A 130 -9.24 -1.46 -18.24
CA GLN A 130 -9.10 -2.02 -19.58
C GLN A 130 -7.86 -1.47 -20.28
N LEU A 131 -7.66 -0.15 -20.20
CA LEU A 131 -6.46 0.51 -20.73
C LEU A 131 -5.19 0.05 -20.02
N GLY A 132 -5.21 -0.11 -18.70
CA GLY A 132 -4.04 -0.55 -17.92
C GLY A 132 -3.76 -2.06 -17.96
N GLY A 133 -4.65 -2.86 -18.56
CA GLY A 133 -4.54 -4.32 -18.63
C GLY A 133 -4.57 -5.03 -17.27
N LEU A 134 -5.11 -4.38 -16.23
CA LEU A 134 -5.08 -4.88 -14.84
C LEU A 134 -5.73 -6.26 -14.68
N ASP A 135 -6.77 -6.54 -15.47
CA ASP A 135 -7.52 -7.80 -15.39
C ASP A 135 -6.89 -8.95 -16.18
N ARG A 136 -5.89 -8.67 -17.03
CA ARG A 136 -5.18 -9.66 -17.84
C ARG A 136 -3.78 -9.98 -17.30
N ALA A 137 -3.28 -9.20 -16.35
CA ALA A 137 -1.94 -9.34 -15.78
C ALA A 137 -1.69 -10.70 -15.09
N MET A 138 -2.77 -11.40 -14.72
CA MET A 138 -2.76 -12.68 -14.03
C MET A 138 -3.15 -13.88 -14.92
N ALA A 139 -3.50 -13.64 -16.19
CA ALA A 139 -4.07 -14.65 -17.09
C ALA A 139 -3.02 -15.44 -17.89
N THR A 140 -1.74 -15.36 -17.51
CA THR A 140 -0.60 -16.04 -18.16
C THR A 140 0.01 -17.10 -17.28
#